data_AF-A0A2V9IPM9-F1
#
_entry.id   AF-A0A2V9IPM9-F1
#
_cell.length_a   1.000
_cell.length_b   1.000
_cell.length_c   1.000
_cell.angle_alpha   90.00
_cell.angle_beta   90.00
_cell.angle_gamma   90.00
#
_symmetry.space_group_name_H-M   'P 1'
#
loop_
_entity.id
_entity.type
_entity.pdbx_description
1 polymer ?
#
loop_
_entity_poly.entity_id
_entity_poly.type
_entity_poly.pdbx_seq_one_letter_code
_entity_poly.pdbx_strand_id
1 'polypeptide(L)'
;MRPRAGLVCKLSSWHGRQAFVLENDLMRLITLTGGGHIAEFRFREGSGPSTLNPLWIPPWKTIEPLIATDDIDRGRSVAGG
;
A
#
# COMPACT_ATOMS: atom_id res chain seq x y z
N MET A 1 16.09 8.84 5.70
CA MET A 1 16.35 7.47 5.23
C MET A 1 16.50 7.52 3.71
N ARG A 2 17.67 7.15 3.13
CA ARG A 2 17.80 7.09 1.67
C ARG A 2 17.15 5.79 1.18
N PRO A 3 16.35 5.79 0.09
CA PRO A 3 15.87 4.55 -0.50
C PRO A 3 17.06 3.64 -0.81
N ARG A 4 17.00 2.37 -0.39
CA ARG A 4 17.95 1.38 -0.89
C ARG A 4 17.70 1.22 -2.40
N ALA A 5 18.77 1.16 -3.19
CA ALA A 5 18.67 0.83 -4.61
C ALA A 5 17.80 -0.45 -4.75
N GLY A 6 16.78 -0.39 -5.59
CA GLY A 6 15.83 -1.48 -5.81
C GLY A 6 14.53 -1.42 -4.98
N LEU A 7 14.37 -0.53 -4.00
CA LEU A 7 13.10 -0.35 -3.29
C LEU A 7 12.27 0.79 -3.92
N VAL A 8 11.07 0.46 -4.41
CA VAL A 8 10.12 1.43 -5.00
C VAL A 8 8.83 1.41 -4.20
N CYS A 9 8.30 2.60 -3.88
CA CYS A 9 6.96 2.79 -3.35
C CYS A 9 6.18 3.73 -4.28
N LYS A 10 5.00 3.31 -4.75
CA LYS A 10 4.18 4.10 -5.68
C LYS A 10 2.69 3.97 -5.38
N LEU A 11 1.94 5.03 -5.68
CA LEU A 11 0.48 5.00 -5.67
C LEU A 11 -0.04 4.15 -6.85
N SER A 12 -1.09 3.38 -6.61
CA SER A 12 -1.71 2.45 -7.57
C SER A 12 -3.17 2.16 -7.16
N SER A 13 -3.83 1.29 -7.92
CA SER A 13 -5.08 0.65 -7.52
C SER A 13 -4.91 -0.85 -7.30
N TRP A 14 -5.66 -1.44 -6.37
CA TRP A 14 -5.78 -2.89 -6.16
C TRP A 14 -7.25 -3.27 -6.04
N HIS A 15 -7.76 -4.14 -6.92
CA HIS A 15 -9.19 -4.51 -6.98
C HIS A 15 -10.15 -3.29 -6.97
N GLY A 16 -9.75 -2.19 -7.65
CA GLY A 16 -10.53 -0.95 -7.73
C GLY A 16 -10.40 -0.03 -6.51
N ARG A 17 -9.52 -0.34 -5.56
CA ARG A 17 -9.26 0.42 -4.33
C ARG A 17 -7.92 1.15 -4.40
N GLN A 18 -7.84 2.37 -3.87
CA GLN A 18 -6.59 3.13 -3.82
C GLN A 18 -5.57 2.44 -2.91
N ALA A 19 -4.34 2.31 -3.39
CA ALA A 19 -3.32 1.51 -2.73
C ALA A 19 -1.91 2.07 -2.94
N PHE A 20 -1.03 1.80 -1.99
CA PHE A 20 0.42 1.87 -2.21
C PHE A 20 0.96 0.49 -2.56
N VAL A 21 1.85 0.47 -3.53
CA VAL A 21 2.61 -0.71 -3.94
C VAL A 21 4.06 -0.48 -3.55
N LEU A 22 4.56 -1.33 -2.66
CA LEU A 22 5.95 -1.37 -2.21
C LEU A 22 6.61 -2.62 -2.80
N GLU A 23 7.65 -2.44 -3.58
CA GLU A 23 8.30 -3.53 -4.32
C GLU A 23 9.82 -3.44 -4.26
N ASN A 24 10.45 -4.61 -4.24
CA ASN A 24 11.87 -4.78 -4.53
C ASN A 24 12.11 -6.07 -5.33
N ASP A 25 13.38 -6.46 -5.48
CA ASP A 25 13.76 -7.66 -6.24
C ASP A 25 13.28 -8.97 -5.60
N LEU A 26 12.84 -8.95 -4.33
CA LEU A 26 12.43 -10.14 -3.58
C LEU A 26 10.91 -10.23 -3.40
N MET A 27 10.24 -9.11 -3.16
CA MET A 27 8.85 -9.11 -2.73
C MET A 27 8.03 -7.93 -3.27
N ARG A 28 6.71 -8.10 -3.17
CA ARG A 28 5.70 -7.08 -3.38
C ARG A 28 4.76 -7.06 -2.18
N LEU A 29 4.49 -5.85 -1.68
CA LEU A 29 3.52 -5.55 -0.65
C LEU A 29 2.53 -4.52 -1.19
N ILE A 30 1.24 -4.73 -0.93
CA ILE A 30 0.18 -3.77 -1.26
C ILE A 30 -0.54 -3.37 0.02
N THR A 31 -0.59 -2.07 0.28
CA THR A 31 -1.40 -1.50 1.36
C THR A 31 -2.49 -0.62 0.79
N LEU A 32 -3.67 -0.66 1.37
CA LEU A 32 -4.80 0.16 0.96
C LEU A 32 -4.75 1.49 1.72
N THR A 33 -5.06 2.58 1.03
CA THR A 33 -4.94 3.91 1.63
C THR A 33 -5.97 4.13 2.73
N GLY A 34 -7.14 3.51 2.64
CA GLY A 34 -8.15 3.53 3.70
C GLY A 34 -7.86 2.49 4.78
N GLY A 35 -7.75 2.96 6.02
CA GLY A 35 -7.53 2.11 7.18
C GLY A 35 -6.18 1.36 7.23
N GLY A 36 -5.32 1.48 6.21
CA GLY A 36 -3.97 0.91 6.20
C GLY A 36 -3.89 -0.61 6.01
N HIS A 37 -4.95 -1.25 5.50
CA HIS A 37 -5.02 -2.71 5.36
C HIS A 37 -3.96 -3.27 4.40
N ILE A 38 -3.27 -4.35 4.77
CA ILE A 38 -2.36 -5.09 3.86
C ILE A 38 -3.20 -6.04 3.01
N ALA A 39 -3.27 -5.79 1.70
CA ALA A 39 -4.09 -6.54 0.77
C ALA A 39 -3.33 -7.66 0.06
N GLU A 40 -2.02 -7.49 -0.12
CA GLU A 40 -1.18 -8.48 -0.78
C GLU A 40 0.22 -8.49 -0.17
N PHE A 41 0.75 -9.69 0.05
CA PHE A 41 2.15 -9.92 0.32
C PHE A 41 2.61 -11.14 -0.48
N ARG A 42 3.53 -10.97 -1.43
CA ARG A 42 4.04 -12.10 -2.20
C ARG A 42 5.49 -11.91 -2.60
N PHE A 43 6.14 -13.02 -2.90
CA PHE A 43 7.48 -13.00 -3.44
C PHE A 43 7.48 -12.81 -4.96
N ARG A 44 8.57 -12.25 -5.47
CA ARG A 44 8.79 -12.08 -6.91
C ARG A 44 9.14 -13.44 -7.53
N GLU A 45 8.78 -13.62 -8.79
CA GLU A 45 9.19 -14.79 -9.55
C GLU A 45 10.72 -14.94 -9.53
N GLY A 46 11.21 -16.17 -9.34
CA GLY A 46 12.64 -16.46 -9.27
C GLY A 46 13.33 -16.13 -7.93
N SER A 47 12.63 -15.54 -6.95
CA SER A 47 13.21 -15.24 -5.63
C SER A 47 13.32 -16.46 -4.69
N GLY A 48 12.68 -17.57 -5.04
CA GLY A 48 12.67 -18.83 -4.28
C GLY A 48 11.30 -19.14 -3.65
N PRO A 49 10.77 -18.30 -2.74
CA PRO A 49 9.48 -18.55 -2.09
C PRO A 49 8.26 -18.36 -3.00
N SER A 50 7.08 -18.69 -2.47
CA SER A 50 5.81 -18.66 -3.22
C SER A 50 5.44 -17.26 -3.73
N THR A 51 5.01 -17.21 -4.99
CA THR A 51 4.48 -16.00 -5.64
C THR A 51 2.98 -15.79 -5.37
N LEU A 52 2.34 -16.69 -4.61
CA LEU A 52 0.95 -16.57 -4.22
C LEU A 52 0.78 -15.53 -3.11
N ASN A 53 -0.30 -14.76 -3.18
CA ASN A 53 -0.74 -13.95 -2.06
C ASN A 53 -1.36 -14.89 -0.99
N PRO A 54 -0.80 -14.98 0.22
CA PRO A 54 -1.35 -15.82 1.29
C PRO A 54 -2.54 -15.16 1.99
N LEU A 55 -2.81 -13.87 1.70
CA LEU A 55 -3.88 -13.13 2.33
C LEU A 55 -5.21 -13.41 1.64
N TRP A 56 -6.26 -13.57 2.46
CA TRP A 56 -7.60 -13.78 1.95
C TRP A 56 -8.10 -12.55 1.18
N ILE A 57 -8.59 -12.80 -0.03
CA ILE A 57 -9.20 -11.79 -0.88
C ILE A 57 -10.73 -11.97 -0.81
N PRO A 58 -11.48 -11.01 -0.25
CA PRO A 58 -12.93 -11.10 -0.24
C PRO A 58 -13.48 -11.08 -1.67
N PRO A 59 -14.41 -11.99 -2.03
CA PRO A 59 -14.97 -12.05 -3.39
C PRO A 59 -15.93 -10.89 -3.72
N TRP A 60 -16.35 -10.11 -2.72
CA TRP A 60 -17.22 -8.95 -2.90
C TRP A 60 -16.41 -7.66 -3.07
N LYS A 61 -16.96 -6.71 -3.85
CA LYS A 61 -16.40 -5.35 -3.97
C LYS A 61 -16.41 -4.68 -2.59
N THR A 62 -15.24 -4.34 -2.06
CA THR A 62 -15.11 -3.63 -0.79
C THR A 62 -15.20 -2.12 -1.03
N ILE A 63 -15.92 -1.41 -0.16
CA ILE A 63 -15.84 0.05 -0.06
C ILE A 63 -14.61 0.38 0.78
N GLU A 64 -13.82 1.36 0.34
CA GLU A 64 -12.65 1.84 1.08
C GLU A 64 -13.12 2.47 2.41
N PRO A 65 -12.60 2.05 3.58
CA PRO A 65 -12.81 2.82 4.81
C PRO A 65 -12.22 4.21 4.57
N LEU A 66 -13.03 5.26 4.73
CA LEU A 66 -12.51 6.62 4.64
C LEU A 66 -11.35 6.77 5.63
N ILE A 67 -10.29 7.41 5.17
CA ILE A 67 -9.14 7.74 6.00
C ILE A 67 -9.65 8.63 7.15
N ALA A 68 -9.56 8.14 8.38
CA ALA A 68 -9.84 8.95 9.57
C ALA A 68 -8.69 9.92 9.90
N THR A 69 -8.14 10.60 8.89
CA THR A 69 -7.11 11.64 9.04
C THR A 69 -7.32 12.78 8.05
N ASP A 70 -8.50 13.39 8.06
CA ASP A 70 -8.62 14.79 7.60
C ASP A 70 -8.08 15.79 8.65
N ASP A 71 -7.74 15.32 9.87
CA ASP A 71 -7.28 16.17 10.98
C ASP A 71 -5.76 16.27 11.18
N ILE A 72 -4.93 15.43 10.55
CA ILE A 72 -3.48 15.49 10.78
C ILE A 72 -2.76 16.48 9.85
N ASP A 73 -3.31 16.79 8.67
CA ASP A 73 -2.64 17.67 7.69
C ASP A 73 -3.22 19.10 7.59
N ARG A 74 -4.41 19.36 8.14
CA ARG A 74 -5.00 20.71 8.14
C ARG A 74 -4.46 21.65 9.22
N GLY A 75 -3.61 21.17 10.13
CA GLY A 75 -3.02 21.95 11.23
C GLY A 75 -1.73 22.71 10.90
N ARG A 76 -1.15 22.58 9.70
CA ARG A 76 0.18 23.15 9.38
C ARG A 76 0.19 24.34 8.40
N SER A 77 -0.96 24.97 8.16
CA SER A 77 -1.07 26.13 7.28
C SER A 77 -1.85 27.29 7.92
N VAL A 78 -1.44 27.71 9.12
CA VAL A 78 -1.76 29.04 9.69
C VAL A 78 -0.61 29.51 10.59
N ALA A 79 0.55 29.77 9.99
CA ALA A 79 1.62 30.57 10.58
C ALA A 79 2.45 31.17 9.44
N GLY A 80 1.96 32.27 8.89
CA GLY A 80 2.53 32.95 7.72
C GLY A 80 1.67 34.15 7.36
N GLY A 81 1.58 35.09 8.30
CA GLY A 81 0.98 36.41 8.15
C GLY A 81 1.71 37.36 9.09
#